data_AF-A0A7W1RSN5-F1
#
_entry.id   AF-A0A7W1RSN5-F1
#
_cell.length_a   1.000
_cell.length_b   1.000
_cell.length_c   1.000
_cell.angle_alpha   90.00
_cell.angle_beta   90.00
_cell.angle_gamma   90.00
#
_symmetry.space_group_name_H-M   'P 1'
#
loop_
_entity.id
_entity.type
_entity.pdbx_description
1 polymer ?
#
loop_
_entity_poly.entity_id
_entity_poly.type
_entity_poly.pdbx_seq_one_letter_code
_entity_poly.pdbx_strand_id
1 'polypeptide(L)'
;MIPAVTGEDPRPDGREREVAHTQATPDEDRQELRLAVVMTGGVSLAVWMGGVAHEINRMLQGSHAAYEGLLDLTLSRARVDIVSGASAGGLNGALLATAIAHDVGLEDLRGARGH
;
A
#
# COMPACT_ATOMS: atom_id res chain seq x y z
N MET A 1 77.90 -18.57 4.29
CA MET A 1 76.99 -18.62 5.46
C MET A 1 75.72 -17.89 5.05
N ILE A 2 74.60 -18.60 4.87
CA ILE A 2 73.25 -18.01 4.71
C ILE A 2 72.46 -18.52 5.92
N PRO A 3 71.88 -17.65 6.75
CA PRO A 3 70.43 -17.35 6.73
C PRO A 3 70.15 -15.87 7.08
N ALA A 4 68.95 -15.27 7.03
CA ALA A 4 67.59 -15.76 6.94
C ALA A 4 66.73 -14.74 6.14
N VAL A 5 65.85 -15.23 5.29
CA VAL A 5 64.67 -14.48 4.84
C VAL A 5 63.75 -14.30 6.05
N THR A 6 63.51 -13.05 6.43
CA THR A 6 62.44 -12.62 7.34
C THR A 6 61.33 -12.04 6.45
N GLY A 7 60.13 -12.64 6.46
CA GLY A 7 58.87 -12.03 6.97
C GLY A 7 58.50 -10.75 6.20
N GLU A 8 57.39 -10.61 5.48
CA GLU A 8 56.01 -11.01 5.71
C GLU A 8 55.28 -11.13 4.36
N ASP A 9 54.33 -12.06 4.31
CA ASP A 9 53.21 -12.10 3.38
C ASP A 9 52.40 -10.80 3.47
N PRO A 10 52.10 -10.08 2.35
CA PRO A 10 51.21 -8.94 2.42
C PRO A 10 49.78 -9.45 2.65
N ARG A 11 49.39 -9.46 3.93
CA ARG A 11 48.01 -9.61 4.38
C ARG A 11 47.08 -8.77 3.48
N PRO A 12 45.99 -9.32 2.94
CA PRO A 12 44.97 -8.50 2.29
C PRO A 12 44.50 -7.46 3.30
N ASP A 13 44.43 -6.21 2.86
CA ASP A 13 44.03 -5.10 3.69
C ASP A 13 42.65 -5.37 4.27
N GLY A 14 42.58 -5.43 5.60
CA GLY A 14 41.35 -5.63 6.37
C GLY A 14 40.39 -4.44 6.31
N ARG A 15 40.28 -3.77 5.16
CA ARG A 15 39.12 -2.95 4.84
C ARG A 15 38.04 -3.89 4.32
N GLU A 16 37.52 -4.71 5.23
CA GLU A 16 36.13 -5.12 5.14
C GLU A 16 35.36 -3.84 4.86
N ARG A 17 34.90 -3.72 3.62
CA ARG A 17 33.94 -2.71 3.25
C ARG A 17 32.79 -2.97 4.18
N GLU A 18 32.69 -2.16 5.22
CA GLU A 18 31.46 -1.94 5.95
C GLU A 18 30.48 -1.49 4.87
N VAL A 19 29.83 -2.48 4.28
CA VAL A 19 28.64 -2.33 3.48
C VAL A 19 27.67 -1.71 4.47
N ALA A 20 27.63 -0.37 4.46
CA ALA A 20 26.61 0.39 5.11
C ALA A 20 25.30 -0.20 4.60
N HIS A 21 24.72 -1.09 5.40
CA HIS A 21 23.36 -1.53 5.26
C HIS A 21 22.56 -0.32 5.70
N THR A 22 22.43 0.66 4.79
CA THR A 22 21.40 1.68 4.88
C THR A 22 20.14 0.89 5.18
N GLN A 23 19.64 1.00 6.41
CA GLN A 23 18.38 0.39 6.77
C GLN A 23 17.36 1.05 5.85
N ALA A 24 16.99 0.36 4.77
CA ALA A 24 15.90 0.77 3.92
C ALA A 24 14.71 1.00 4.85
N THR A 25 14.10 2.17 4.73
CA THR A 25 12.86 2.40 5.46
C THR A 25 11.87 1.32 5.03
N PRO A 26 11.06 0.72 5.93
CA PRO A 26 10.19 -0.40 5.55
C PRO A 26 9.29 -0.13 4.35
N ASP A 27 9.05 1.15 4.03
CA ASP A 27 8.26 1.61 2.90
C ASP A 27 9.01 1.55 1.54
N GLU A 28 10.34 1.63 1.51
CA GLU A 28 11.15 1.57 0.27
C GLU A 28 11.09 0.19 -0.40
N ASP A 29 10.89 -0.87 0.39
CA ASP A 29 10.76 -2.24 -0.11
C ASP A 29 9.30 -2.62 -0.44
N ARG A 30 8.31 -1.80 -0.05
CA ARG A 30 6.90 -2.10 -0.34
C ARG A 30 6.57 -1.83 -1.80
N GLN A 31 5.82 -2.74 -2.39
CA GLN A 31 5.29 -2.61 -3.75
C GLN A 31 3.93 -1.88 -3.72
N GLU A 32 3.63 -1.09 -4.75
CA GLU A 32 2.31 -0.50 -4.90
C GLU A 32 1.33 -1.49 -5.54
N LEU A 33 0.32 -1.93 -4.77
CA LEU A 33 -0.82 -2.68 -5.31
C LEU A 33 -1.81 -1.69 -5.92
N ARG A 34 -1.77 -1.57 -7.24
CA ARG A 34 -2.57 -0.61 -8.02
C ARG A 34 -3.83 -1.25 -8.58
N LEU A 35 -4.99 -0.74 -8.20
CA LEU A 35 -6.30 -1.29 -8.55
C LEU A 35 -7.05 -0.38 -9.53
N ALA A 36 -7.71 -1.03 -10.49
CA ALA A 36 -8.76 -0.42 -11.30
C ALA A 36 -10.09 -1.12 -10.97
N VAL A 37 -11.05 -0.36 -10.46
CA VAL A 37 -12.31 -0.90 -9.95
C VAL A 37 -13.44 -0.50 -10.89
N VAL A 38 -14.23 -1.49 -11.31
CA VAL A 38 -15.45 -1.27 -12.08
C VAL A 38 -16.64 -1.83 -11.31
N MET A 39 -17.60 -0.97 -10.97
CA MET A 39 -18.85 -1.36 -10.31
C MET A 39 -20.00 -1.25 -11.30
N THR A 40 -20.53 -2.38 -11.73
CA THR A 40 -21.69 -2.46 -12.62
C THR A 40 -22.85 -3.17 -11.94
N GLY A 41 -24.03 -2.56 -11.99
CA GLY A 41 -25.22 -3.14 -11.40
C GLY A 41 -26.38 -2.17 -11.30
N GLY A 42 -27.59 -2.73 -11.17
CA GLY A 42 -28.80 -1.98 -10.87
C GLY A 42 -29.06 -1.86 -9.37
N VAL A 43 -30.26 -1.40 -9.02
CA VAL A 43 -30.67 -1.12 -7.63
C VAL A 43 -30.50 -2.31 -6.67
N SER A 44 -30.78 -3.53 -7.11
CA SER A 44 -30.67 -4.72 -6.26
C SER A 44 -29.24 -5.01 -5.79
N LEU A 45 -28.24 -4.58 -6.55
CA LEU A 45 -26.83 -4.74 -6.20
C LEU A 45 -26.24 -3.48 -5.54
N ALA A 46 -27.00 -2.38 -5.44
CA ALA A 46 -26.52 -1.10 -4.95
C ALA A 46 -25.95 -1.18 -3.52
N VAL A 47 -26.64 -1.89 -2.63
CA VAL A 47 -26.21 -2.07 -1.24
C VAL A 47 -24.96 -2.93 -1.16
N TRP A 48 -24.88 -3.98 -1.97
CA TRP A 48 -23.70 -4.85 -2.03
C TRP A 48 -22.48 -4.09 -2.56
N MET A 49 -22.63 -3.33 -3.64
CA MET A 49 -21.55 -2.48 -4.18
C MET A 49 -21.12 -1.40 -3.16
N GLY A 50 -22.06 -0.87 -2.37
CA GLY A 50 -21.74 0.05 -1.28
C GLY A 50 -20.90 -0.59 -0.18
N GLY A 51 -21.19 -1.85 0.18
CA GLY A 51 -20.34 -2.63 1.08
C GLY A 51 -18.94 -2.85 0.51
N VAL A 52 -18.83 -3.24 -0.76
CA VAL A 52 -17.53 -3.42 -1.44
C VAL A 52 -16.73 -2.11 -1.47
N ALA A 53 -17.37 -0.99 -1.81
CA ALA A 53 -16.73 0.32 -1.80
C ALA A 53 -16.20 0.68 -0.40
N HIS A 54 -16.97 0.39 0.65
CA HIS A 54 -16.55 0.65 2.04
C HIS A 54 -15.34 -0.18 2.45
N GLU A 55 -15.33 -1.48 2.12
CA GLU A 55 -14.20 -2.37 2.42
C GLU A 55 -12.92 -1.95 1.67
N ILE A 56 -13.05 -1.54 0.40
CA ILE A 56 -11.94 -0.95 -0.35
C ILE A 56 -11.43 0.31 0.34
N ASN A 57 -12.30 1.22 0.78
CA ASN A 57 -11.89 2.44 1.47
C ASN A 57 -11.16 2.14 2.78
N ARG A 58 -11.62 1.15 3.56
CA ARG A 58 -10.92 0.72 4.79
C ARG A 58 -9.54 0.14 4.52
N MET A 59 -9.38 -0.63 3.44
CA MET A 59 -8.07 -1.12 3.02
C MET A 59 -7.15 0.03 2.64
N LEU A 60 -7.64 1.04 1.91
CA LEU A 60 -6.83 2.20 1.50
C LEU A 60 -6.43 3.10 2.67
N GLN A 61 -7.30 3.24 3.68
CA GLN A 61 -7.04 4.04 4.89
C GLN A 61 -6.23 3.31 5.96
N GLY A 62 -6.00 2.00 5.81
CA GLY A 62 -5.40 1.18 6.85
C GLY A 62 -6.23 1.09 8.14
N SER A 63 -7.55 1.31 8.05
CA SER A 63 -8.42 1.40 9.23
C SER A 63 -8.97 0.05 9.71
N HIS A 64 -8.55 -1.06 9.10
CA HIS A 64 -8.97 -2.40 9.49
C HIS A 64 -7.81 -3.41 9.51
N ALA A 65 -7.59 -4.03 10.67
CA ALA A 65 -6.43 -4.87 10.97
C ALA A 65 -6.23 -6.05 9.99
N ALA A 66 -7.31 -6.61 9.44
CA ALA A 66 -7.19 -7.71 8.47
C ALA A 66 -6.53 -7.25 7.16
N TYR A 67 -6.76 -6.01 6.73
CA TYR A 67 -6.15 -5.46 5.51
C TYR A 67 -4.71 -5.04 5.73
N GLU A 68 -4.43 -4.39 6.86
CA GLU A 68 -3.07 -4.08 7.30
C GLU A 68 -2.21 -5.35 7.32
N GLY A 69 -2.66 -6.40 8.02
CA GLY A 69 -1.93 -7.65 8.10
C GLY A 69 -1.72 -8.32 6.73
N LEU A 70 -2.72 -8.27 5.83
CA LEU A 70 -2.57 -8.83 4.48
C LEU A 70 -1.56 -8.05 3.65
N LEU A 71 -1.65 -6.72 3.67
CA LEU A 71 -0.75 -5.84 2.93
C LEU A 71 0.67 -5.89 3.47
N ASP A 72 0.86 -6.05 4.78
CA ASP A 72 2.16 -6.27 5.40
C ASP A 72 2.77 -7.61 4.96
N LEU A 73 1.97 -8.69 4.98
CA LEU A 73 2.42 -10.02 4.54
C LEU A 73 2.85 -10.04 3.07
N THR A 74 2.24 -9.22 2.23
CA THR A 74 2.59 -9.12 0.80
C THR A 74 3.54 -7.96 0.49
N LEU A 75 4.10 -7.29 1.51
CA LEU A 75 4.93 -6.09 1.36
C LEU A 75 4.32 -5.10 0.37
N SER A 76 3.03 -4.81 0.53
CA SER A 76 2.25 -4.02 -0.42
C SER A 76 1.66 -2.77 0.24
N ARG A 77 1.46 -1.72 -0.54
CA ARG A 77 0.63 -0.55 -0.23
C ARG A 77 -0.47 -0.45 -1.28
N ALA A 78 -1.73 -0.45 -0.87
CA ALA A 78 -2.86 -0.42 -1.81
C ALA A 78 -3.15 0.99 -2.33
N ARG A 79 -3.52 1.10 -3.61
CA ARG A 79 -4.00 2.31 -4.26
C ARG A 79 -5.10 1.96 -5.26
N VAL A 80 -6.08 2.84 -5.41
CA VAL A 80 -7.05 2.79 -6.52
C VAL A 80 -6.76 3.94 -7.47
N ASP A 81 -6.46 3.61 -8.73
CA ASP A 81 -6.16 4.61 -9.76
C ASP A 81 -7.35 4.92 -10.65
N ILE A 82 -8.19 3.92 -10.89
CA ILE A 82 -9.34 4.03 -11.79
C ILE A 82 -10.57 3.53 -11.05
N VAL A 83 -11.62 4.35 -11.08
CA VAL A 83 -12.96 3.96 -10.66
C VAL A 83 -13.90 4.20 -11.83
N SER A 84 -14.68 3.18 -12.18
CA SER A 84 -15.70 3.26 -13.22
C SER A 84 -16.98 2.55 -12.78
N GLY A 85 -18.10 2.91 -13.40
CA GLY A 85 -19.38 2.28 -13.12
C GLY A 85 -20.53 2.98 -13.82
N ALA A 86 -21.69 2.32 -13.82
CA ALA A 86 -22.92 2.86 -14.39
C ALA A 86 -24.09 2.68 -13.40
N SER A 87 -25.06 3.60 -13.44
CA SER A 87 -26.25 3.58 -12.58
C SER A 87 -25.89 3.51 -11.10
N ALA A 88 -26.42 2.55 -10.34
CA ALA A 88 -26.12 2.35 -8.93
C ALA A 88 -24.63 2.07 -8.67
N GLY A 89 -23.93 1.42 -9.60
CA GLY A 89 -22.49 1.21 -9.50
C GLY A 89 -21.69 2.51 -9.68
N GLY A 90 -22.16 3.39 -10.58
CA GLY A 90 -21.58 4.73 -10.76
C GLY A 90 -21.73 5.61 -9.53
N LEU A 91 -22.87 5.55 -8.83
CA LEU A 91 -23.07 6.27 -7.56
C LEU A 91 -22.11 5.79 -6.47
N ASN A 92 -21.96 4.47 -6.28
CA ASN A 92 -20.99 3.92 -5.32
C ASN A 92 -19.55 4.25 -5.70
N GLY A 93 -19.23 4.22 -7.00
CA GLY A 93 -17.93 4.64 -7.53
C GLY A 93 -17.62 6.11 -7.26
N ALA A 94 -18.60 7.00 -7.47
CA ALA A 94 -18.46 8.42 -7.18
C ALA A 94 -18.21 8.64 -5.68
N LEU A 95 -18.97 7.97 -4.79
CA LEU A 95 -18.78 8.09 -3.34
C LEU A 95 -17.40 7.60 -2.90
N LEU A 96 -16.93 6.45 -3.42
CA LEU A 96 -15.59 5.95 -3.14
C LEU A 96 -14.50 6.92 -3.62
N ALA A 97 -14.64 7.44 -4.85
CA ALA A 97 -13.70 8.40 -5.40
C ALA A 97 -13.67 9.71 -4.59
N THR A 98 -14.83 10.18 -4.11
CA THR A 98 -14.92 11.32 -3.20
C THR A 98 -14.20 11.05 -1.88
N ALA A 99 -14.42 9.88 -1.26
CA ALA A 99 -13.75 9.52 -0.01
C ALA A 99 -12.21 9.52 -0.17
N ILE A 100 -11.71 8.89 -1.24
CA ILE A 100 -10.28 8.87 -1.58
C ILE A 100 -9.74 10.29 -1.83
N ALA A 101 -10.47 11.11 -2.60
CA ALA A 101 -10.02 12.46 -2.96
C ALA A 101 -9.94 13.42 -1.75
N HIS A 102 -10.72 13.17 -0.71
CA HIS A 102 -10.76 13.97 0.50
C HIS A 102 -10.00 13.34 1.68
N ASP A 103 -9.41 12.15 1.50
CA ASP A 103 -8.74 11.38 2.55
C ASP A 103 -9.65 11.19 3.79
N VAL A 104 -10.90 10.79 3.55
CA VAL A 104 -11.91 10.54 4.60
C VAL A 104 -12.49 9.13 4.51
N GLY A 105 -13.08 8.67 5.61
CA GLY A 105 -13.90 7.48 5.62
C GLY A 105 -15.12 7.64 4.71
N LEU A 106 -15.46 6.60 3.96
CA LEU A 106 -16.72 6.54 3.22
C LEU A 106 -17.93 6.66 4.16
N GLU A 107 -17.77 6.19 5.39
CA GLU A 107 -18.67 6.34 6.53
C GLU A 107 -18.88 7.79 6.95
N ASP A 108 -17.82 8.61 6.91
CA ASP A 108 -17.82 10.00 7.36
C ASP A 108 -18.55 10.93 6.39
N LEU A 109 -18.62 10.55 5.10
CA LEU A 109 -19.41 11.27 4.10
C LEU A 109 -20.91 11.31 4.43
N ARG A 110 -21.42 10.38 5.25
CA ARG A 110 -22.81 10.40 5.72
C ARG A 110 -23.06 11.52 6.74
N GLY A 111 -22.01 11.98 7.44
CA GLY A 111 -22.06 12.98 8.51
C GLY A 111 -21.85 14.42 8.04
N ALA A 112 -21.43 14.66 6.81
CA ALA A 112 -21.07 15.99 6.28
C ALA A 112 -22.26 16.97 6.07
N ARG A 113 -23.43 16.71 6.66
CA ARG A 113 -24.54 17.67 6.77
C ARG A 113 -24.64 18.15 8.22
N GLY A 114 -23.98 19.26 8.54
CA GLY A 114 -24.21 19.91 9.81
C GLY A 114 -23.15 20.90 10.28
N HIS A 115 -22.70 21.82 9.43
CA HIS A 115 -22.16 23.12 9.84
C HIS A 115 -22.87 24.20 9.04
#